data_AF-A0A521SCD9-F1
#
_entry.id   AF-A0A521SCD9-F1
#
_cell.length_a   1.000
_cell.length_b   1.000
_cell.length_c   1.000
_cell.angle_alpha   90.00
_cell.angle_beta   90.00
_cell.angle_gamma   90.00
#
_symmetry.space_group_name_H-M   'P 1'
#
loop_
_entity.id
_entity.type
_entity.pdbx_description
1 polymer ?
#
loop_
_entity_poly.entity_id
_entity_poly.type
_entity_poly.pdbx_seq_one_letter_code
_entity_poly.pdbx_strand_id
1 'polypeptide(L)'
;MPPYAIMPGTLWQAPMETIILRVPYFLDFSAPLVVLLWLAAIVLALSLHEFCHALAATSLGDQTARLAGRLSLNPLVHVDPLGMVMAVVAGFGWAKPVPFNPYNLRVQQWGPTLVAFAGPISNFLQAAVAGIAIRLAWGAGVPESNLLMIFLGYYFLINVGLFFFNLIPIPPLDGSKFLLDLLSGPQHARTRFFLETRGPFLLLLVLSLQYLIGISVFGILFSLVYRYVFFPLFGVVVQVL
;
A
#
# COMPACT_ATOMS: atom_id res chain seq x y z
N MET A 1 23.29 16.66 -39.19
CA MET A 1 24.28 17.04 -38.16
C MET A 1 23.52 17.45 -36.91
N PRO A 2 23.51 16.66 -35.82
CA PRO A 2 22.91 17.12 -34.58
C PRO A 2 23.92 17.97 -33.78
N PRO A 3 23.55 19.17 -33.32
CA PRO A 3 24.42 20.07 -32.57
C PRO A 3 24.18 19.91 -31.06
N TYR A 4 24.91 19.02 -30.40
CA TYR A 4 25.09 19.05 -28.94
C TYR A 4 26.25 18.14 -28.52
N ALA A 5 27.48 18.58 -28.81
CA ALA A 5 28.64 18.05 -28.10
C ALA A 5 28.60 18.60 -26.66
N ILE A 6 28.34 17.74 -25.68
CA ILE A 6 28.35 18.10 -24.26
C ILE A 6 29.79 18.01 -23.75
N MET A 7 30.30 19.12 -23.21
CA MET A 7 31.61 19.23 -22.58
C MET A 7 31.76 18.27 -21.38
N PRO A 8 32.95 17.71 -21.12
CA PRO A 8 33.19 16.86 -19.96
C PRO A 8 33.44 17.72 -18.72
N GLY A 9 32.70 17.43 -17.64
CA GLY A 9 33.08 17.87 -16.29
C GLY A 9 32.12 18.88 -15.64
N THR A 10 31.08 18.36 -15.00
CA THR A 10 30.69 18.75 -13.64
C THR A 10 30.20 17.51 -12.92
N LEU A 11 30.64 17.32 -11.68
CA LEU A 11 30.29 16.21 -10.79
C LEU A 11 28.82 16.32 -10.33
N TRP A 12 27.90 16.16 -11.26
CA TRP A 12 26.49 15.84 -11.01
C TRP A 12 26.27 14.46 -11.60
N GLN A 13 26.34 13.44 -10.73
CA GLN A 13 26.02 12.07 -11.07
C GLN A 13 24.66 12.05 -11.78
N ALA A 14 24.61 11.41 -12.95
CA ALA A 14 23.41 11.32 -13.76
C ALA A 14 22.20 10.92 -12.88
N PRO A 15 21.01 11.51 -13.12
CA PRO A 15 19.80 11.00 -12.49
C PRO A 15 19.76 9.50 -12.72
N MET A 16 19.49 8.73 -11.67
CA MET A 16 19.36 7.28 -11.77
C MET A 16 18.61 6.91 -13.05
N GLU A 17 19.21 6.07 -13.90
CA GLU A 17 18.58 5.66 -15.16
C GLU A 17 17.17 5.17 -14.88
N THR A 18 16.19 5.69 -15.61
CA THR A 18 14.78 5.35 -15.35
C THR A 18 14.50 3.96 -15.87
N ILE A 19 14.11 3.04 -14.98
CA ILE A 19 13.69 1.70 -15.35
C ILE A 19 12.19 1.73 -15.64
N ILE A 20 11.80 1.44 -16.88
CA ILE A 20 10.40 1.26 -17.25
C ILE A 20 10.14 -0.25 -17.29
N LEU A 21 9.46 -0.76 -16.27
CA LEU A 21 9.09 -2.16 -16.13
C LEU A 21 7.65 -2.35 -16.61
N ARG A 22 7.48 -3.08 -17.72
CA ARG A 22 6.15 -3.44 -18.23
C ARG A 22 5.69 -4.75 -17.63
N VAL A 23 4.52 -4.74 -16.99
CA VAL A 23 3.89 -5.95 -16.44
C VAL A 23 2.56 -6.19 -17.15
N PRO A 24 2.15 -7.45 -17.38
CA PRO A 24 0.86 -7.74 -18.00
C PRO A 24 -0.33 -7.24 -17.15
N TYR A 25 -1.51 -7.13 -17.75
CA TYR A 25 -2.74 -6.93 -16.99
C TYR A 25 -2.99 -8.07 -15.99
N PHE A 26 -3.20 -7.71 -14.73
CA PHE A 26 -3.23 -8.67 -13.61
C PHE A 26 -4.48 -9.57 -13.57
N LEU A 27 -5.55 -9.23 -14.31
CA LEU A 27 -6.75 -10.08 -14.48
C LEU A 27 -6.82 -10.70 -15.88
N ASP A 28 -5.69 -10.84 -16.57
CA ASP A 28 -5.63 -11.61 -17.81
C ASP A 28 -5.76 -13.13 -17.51
N PHE A 29 -6.99 -13.63 -17.56
CA PHE A 29 -7.29 -15.05 -17.35
C PHE A 29 -6.75 -15.97 -18.45
N SER A 30 -6.29 -15.43 -19.59
CA SER A 30 -5.57 -16.22 -20.59
C SER A 30 -4.16 -16.59 -20.13
N ALA A 31 -3.60 -15.86 -19.17
CA ALA A 31 -2.30 -16.09 -18.56
C ALA A 31 -2.45 -16.36 -17.03
N PRO A 32 -2.92 -17.55 -16.61
CA PRO A 32 -3.23 -17.81 -15.20
C PRO A 32 -2.05 -17.62 -14.24
N LEU A 33 -0.82 -17.79 -14.74
CA LEU A 33 0.39 -17.53 -13.96
C LEU A 33 0.52 -16.05 -13.56
N VAL A 34 0.11 -15.11 -14.42
CA VAL A 34 0.11 -13.68 -14.12
C VAL A 34 -0.81 -13.37 -12.94
N VAL A 35 -2.04 -13.93 -12.98
CA VAL A 35 -3.02 -13.80 -11.90
C VAL A 35 -2.46 -14.36 -10.59
N LEU A 36 -1.79 -15.52 -10.65
CA LEU A 36 -1.17 -16.12 -9.47
C LEU A 36 -0.02 -15.28 -8.89
N LEU A 37 0.82 -14.67 -9.73
CA LEU A 37 1.89 -13.78 -9.27
C LEU A 37 1.32 -12.52 -8.60
N TRP A 38 0.27 -11.94 -9.17
CA TRP A 38 -0.43 -10.80 -8.58
C TRP A 38 -1.11 -11.18 -7.25
N LEU A 39 -1.79 -12.34 -7.19
CA LEU A 39 -2.38 -12.86 -5.96
C LEU A 39 -1.34 -13.15 -4.88
N ALA A 40 -0.18 -13.70 -5.25
CA ALA A 40 0.92 -13.88 -4.32
C ALA A 40 1.43 -12.53 -3.78
N ALA A 41 1.59 -11.54 -4.66
CA ALA A 41 2.04 -10.21 -4.28
C ALA A 41 1.06 -9.51 -3.32
N ILE A 42 -0.25 -9.55 -3.58
CA ILE A 42 -1.26 -8.92 -2.70
C ILE A 42 -1.35 -9.63 -1.35
N VAL A 43 -1.32 -10.97 -1.33
CA VAL A 43 -1.39 -11.75 -0.09
C VAL A 43 -0.17 -11.47 0.79
N LEU A 44 1.04 -11.43 0.21
CA LEU A 44 2.25 -11.09 0.95
C LEU A 44 2.21 -9.65 1.47
N ALA A 45 1.80 -8.69 0.63
CA ALA A 45 1.76 -7.28 0.98
C ALA A 45 0.81 -7.00 2.16
N LEU A 46 -0.40 -7.58 2.09
CA LEU A 46 -1.40 -7.48 3.14
C LEU A 46 -1.00 -8.22 4.42
N SER A 47 -0.38 -9.39 4.30
CA SER A 47 0.02 -10.18 5.48
C SER A 47 1.07 -9.46 6.31
N LEU A 48 2.08 -8.88 5.67
CA LEU A 48 3.12 -8.13 6.37
C LEU A 48 2.58 -6.81 6.94
N HIS A 49 1.65 -6.16 6.23
CA HIS A 49 0.92 -4.98 6.72
C HIS A 49 0.16 -5.27 8.02
N GLU A 50 -0.68 -6.30 8.02
CA GLU A 50 -1.44 -6.72 9.19
C GLU A 50 -0.54 -7.23 10.33
N PHE A 51 0.53 -7.95 10.00
CA PHE A 51 1.55 -8.34 10.99
C PHE A 51 2.13 -7.11 11.69
N CYS A 52 2.43 -6.04 10.95
CA CYS A 52 2.97 -4.80 11.52
C CYS A 52 1.97 -4.09 12.44
N HIS A 53 0.66 -4.11 12.14
CA HIS A 53 -0.37 -3.66 13.10
C HIS A 53 -0.35 -4.49 14.38
N ALA A 54 -0.34 -5.82 14.26
CA ALA A 54 -0.30 -6.72 15.42
C ALA A 54 0.96 -6.49 16.27
N LEU A 55 2.11 -6.30 15.61
CA LEU A 55 3.39 -6.04 16.25
C LEU A 55 3.39 -4.69 16.98
N ALA A 56 2.85 -3.65 16.36
CA ALA A 56 2.76 -2.32 16.96
C ALA A 56 1.83 -2.32 18.17
N ALA A 57 0.63 -2.91 18.07
CA ALA A 57 -0.31 -3.03 19.17
C ALA A 57 0.32 -3.77 20.37
N THR A 58 0.96 -4.90 20.09
CA THR A 58 1.68 -5.71 21.09
C THR A 58 2.80 -4.91 21.75
N SER A 59 3.61 -4.20 20.97
CA SER A 59 4.73 -3.40 21.46
C SER A 59 4.27 -2.21 22.31
N LEU A 60 3.08 -1.68 22.00
CA LEU A 60 2.42 -0.63 22.78
C LEU A 60 1.65 -1.15 23.99
N GLY A 61 1.63 -2.47 24.23
CA GLY A 61 1.08 -3.09 25.44
C GLY A 61 -0.18 -3.92 25.25
N ASP A 62 -0.85 -3.85 24.09
CA ASP A 62 -2.05 -4.63 23.84
C ASP A 62 -1.74 -6.03 23.27
N GLN A 63 -1.98 -7.06 24.08
CA GLN A 63 -1.74 -8.45 23.68
C GLN A 63 -2.89 -9.09 22.87
N THR A 64 -3.98 -8.36 22.58
CA THR A 64 -5.18 -8.91 21.94
C THR A 64 -4.87 -9.62 20.61
N ALA A 65 -4.13 -8.95 19.72
CA ALA A 65 -3.72 -9.54 18.44
C ALA A 65 -2.85 -10.79 18.61
N ARG A 66 -1.91 -10.78 19.56
CA ARG A 66 -1.03 -11.92 19.85
C ARG A 66 -1.82 -13.12 20.37
N LEU A 67 -2.70 -12.90 21.34
CA LEU A 67 -3.54 -13.95 21.92
C LEU A 67 -4.53 -14.54 20.89
N ALA A 68 -4.98 -13.73 19.93
CA ALA A 68 -5.78 -14.18 18.80
C ALA A 68 -4.97 -14.91 17.70
N GLY A 69 -3.66 -15.13 17.88
CA GLY A 69 -2.79 -15.77 16.89
C GLY A 69 -2.52 -14.91 15.65
N ARG A 70 -2.77 -13.60 15.72
CA ARG A 70 -2.64 -12.66 14.59
C ARG A 70 -1.26 -12.02 14.50
N LEU A 71 -0.42 -12.16 15.53
CA LEU A 71 1.01 -11.82 15.46
C LEU A 71 1.78 -12.97 14.78
N SER A 72 1.61 -13.10 13.46
CA SER A 72 2.21 -14.16 12.65
C SER A 72 2.63 -13.63 11.28
N LEU A 73 3.67 -14.21 10.68
CA LEU A 73 4.01 -13.97 9.28
C LEU A 73 3.31 -14.94 8.33
N ASN A 74 2.55 -15.92 8.86
CA ASN A 74 1.81 -16.88 8.05
C ASN A 74 0.66 -16.16 7.32
N PRO A 75 0.68 -16.06 5.98
CA PRO A 75 -0.35 -15.32 5.27
C PRO A 75 -1.77 -15.85 5.50
N LEU A 76 -1.91 -17.15 5.73
CA LEU A 76 -3.20 -17.81 5.90
C LEU A 76 -4.00 -17.30 7.09
N VAL A 77 -3.35 -16.74 8.11
CA VAL A 77 -4.09 -16.16 9.25
C VAL A 77 -4.66 -14.77 8.90
N HIS A 78 -4.09 -14.07 7.91
CA HIS A 78 -4.47 -12.73 7.49
C HIS A 78 -5.42 -12.69 6.29
N VAL A 79 -5.56 -13.78 5.54
CA VAL A 79 -6.46 -13.83 4.38
C VAL A 79 -7.92 -13.84 4.84
N ASP A 80 -8.73 -12.98 4.22
CA ASP A 80 -10.19 -13.07 4.24
C ASP A 80 -10.66 -13.78 2.96
N PRO A 81 -11.40 -14.91 3.03
CA PRO A 81 -11.85 -15.63 1.84
C PRO A 81 -12.70 -14.78 0.89
N LEU A 82 -13.59 -13.93 1.43
CA LEU A 82 -14.41 -13.05 0.62
C LEU A 82 -13.55 -11.94 0.01
N GLY A 83 -12.62 -11.37 0.79
CA GLY A 83 -11.65 -10.41 0.28
C GLY A 83 -10.82 -10.96 -0.88
N MET A 84 -10.41 -12.24 -0.81
CA MET A 84 -9.68 -12.91 -1.87
C MET A 84 -10.53 -13.17 -3.12
N VAL A 85 -11.80 -13.58 -2.95
CA VAL A 85 -12.74 -13.72 -4.07
C VAL A 85 -12.96 -12.38 -4.77
N MET A 86 -13.16 -11.30 -4.00
CA MET A 86 -13.34 -9.96 -4.54
C MET A 86 -12.08 -9.48 -5.29
N ALA A 87 -10.89 -9.84 -4.81
CA ALA A 87 -9.65 -9.51 -5.52
C ALA A 87 -9.65 -10.09 -6.94
N VAL A 88 -10.06 -11.35 -7.11
CA VAL A 88 -10.09 -12.02 -8.42
C VAL A 88 -11.23 -11.51 -9.30
N VAL A 89 -12.41 -11.26 -8.74
CA VAL A 89 -13.62 -10.95 -9.52
C VAL A 89 -13.73 -9.45 -9.84
N ALA A 90 -13.31 -8.60 -8.91
CA ALA A 90 -13.49 -7.15 -8.98
C ALA A 90 -12.16 -6.37 -9.05
N GLY A 91 -11.01 -7.04 -8.95
CA GLY A 91 -9.69 -6.39 -8.94
C GLY A 91 -9.38 -5.63 -7.63
N PHE A 92 -10.19 -5.80 -6.59
CA PHE A 92 -10.02 -5.21 -5.27
C PHE A 92 -10.36 -6.22 -4.18
N GLY A 93 -9.53 -6.31 -3.14
CA GLY A 93 -9.75 -7.19 -2.00
C GLY A 93 -9.21 -6.59 -0.71
N TRP A 94 -9.53 -7.24 0.40
CA TRP A 94 -9.09 -6.83 1.74
C TRP A 94 -8.56 -8.02 2.53
N ALA A 95 -7.75 -7.72 3.54
CA ALA A 95 -7.30 -8.68 4.53
C ALA A 95 -8.32 -8.81 5.67
N LYS A 96 -8.20 -9.87 6.45
CA LYS A 96 -8.91 -10.00 7.72
C LYS A 96 -8.27 -9.01 8.73
N PRO A 97 -9.00 -8.00 9.23
CA PRO A 97 -8.41 -6.98 10.10
C PRO A 97 -7.82 -7.57 11.38
N VAL A 98 -6.72 -6.98 11.87
CA VAL A 98 -6.13 -7.35 13.16
C VAL A 98 -6.91 -6.70 14.31
N PRO A 99 -7.38 -7.48 15.31
CA PRO A 99 -8.05 -6.94 16.48
C PRO A 99 -7.03 -6.31 17.43
N PHE A 100 -7.36 -5.15 17.98
CA PHE A 100 -6.63 -4.56 19.10
C PHE A 100 -7.60 -3.84 20.04
N ASN A 101 -7.23 -3.72 21.31
CA ASN A 101 -7.98 -2.95 22.30
C ASN A 101 -7.26 -1.63 22.61
N PRO A 102 -7.81 -0.47 22.21
CA PRO A 102 -7.22 0.84 22.50
C PRO A 102 -6.95 1.08 23.98
N TYR A 103 -7.80 0.58 24.88
CA TYR A 103 -7.67 0.80 26.33
C TYR A 103 -6.44 0.10 26.93
N ASN A 104 -5.94 -0.95 26.27
CA ASN A 104 -4.74 -1.68 26.70
C ASN A 104 -3.44 -0.99 26.24
N LEU A 105 -3.51 0.01 25.36
CA LEU A 105 -2.33 0.68 24.84
C LEU A 105 -1.74 1.63 25.89
N ARG A 106 -0.42 1.59 26.08
CA ARG A 106 0.30 2.49 27.00
C ARG A 106 0.12 3.96 26.61
N VAL A 107 0.13 4.25 25.31
CA VAL A 107 -0.14 5.58 24.77
C VAL A 107 -1.64 5.64 24.48
N GLN A 108 -2.43 6.17 25.41
CA GLN A 108 -3.90 6.09 25.33
C GLN A 108 -4.47 6.84 24.13
N GLN A 109 -4.26 8.16 24.07
CA GLN A 109 -4.86 8.99 23.02
C GLN A 109 -4.27 8.71 21.63
N TRP A 110 -2.95 8.53 21.51
CA TRP A 110 -2.26 8.40 20.21
C TRP A 110 -1.87 6.97 19.86
N GLY A 111 -2.11 6.01 20.75
CA GLY A 111 -1.82 4.60 20.51
C GLY A 111 -2.52 4.05 19.27
N PRO A 112 -3.83 4.29 19.08
CA PRO A 112 -4.55 3.84 17.88
C PRO A 112 -3.92 4.38 16.60
N THR A 113 -3.56 5.67 16.56
CA THR A 113 -2.81 6.27 15.46
C THR A 113 -1.47 5.57 15.19
N LEU A 114 -0.67 5.32 16.23
CA LEU A 114 0.63 4.65 16.07
C LEU A 114 0.49 3.22 15.55
N VAL A 115 -0.50 2.48 16.04
CA VAL A 115 -0.83 1.15 15.51
C VAL A 115 -1.25 1.25 14.06
N ALA A 116 -2.13 2.20 13.72
CA ALA A 116 -2.64 2.38 12.37
C ALA A 116 -1.54 2.75 11.36
N PHE A 117 -0.57 3.59 11.71
CA PHE A 117 0.52 3.91 10.79
C PHE A 117 1.53 2.78 10.59
N ALA A 118 1.56 1.77 11.46
CA ALA A 118 2.48 0.64 11.31
C ALA A 118 2.27 -0.14 9.99
N GLY A 119 1.01 -0.32 9.58
CA GLY A 119 0.65 -0.94 8.30
C GLY A 119 1.20 -0.18 7.09
N PRO A 120 0.81 1.09 6.87
CA PRO A 120 1.32 1.91 5.77
C PRO A 120 2.85 2.04 5.77
N ILE A 121 3.47 2.26 6.93
CA ILE A 121 4.94 2.32 7.03
C ILE A 121 5.57 1.01 6.53
N SER A 122 4.98 -0.14 6.89
CA SER A 122 5.45 -1.42 6.36
C SER A 122 5.30 -1.51 4.84
N ASN A 123 4.21 -1.00 4.25
CA ASN A 123 4.04 -1.03 2.79
C ASN A 123 5.07 -0.13 2.10
N PHE A 124 5.37 1.04 2.67
CA PHE A 124 6.46 1.88 2.16
C PHE A 124 7.79 1.12 2.15
N LEU A 125 8.13 0.42 3.25
CA LEU A 125 9.35 -0.38 3.35
C LEU A 125 9.34 -1.57 2.37
N GLN A 126 8.20 -2.23 2.20
CA GLN A 126 8.04 -3.32 1.23
C GLN A 126 8.22 -2.84 -0.22
N ALA A 127 7.64 -1.70 -0.57
CA ALA A 127 7.85 -1.04 -1.87
C ALA A 127 9.32 -0.63 -2.04
N ALA A 128 9.98 -0.14 -0.99
CA ALA A 128 11.40 0.19 -1.05
C ALA A 128 12.27 -1.04 -1.34
N VAL A 129 12.02 -2.14 -0.63
CA VAL A 129 12.71 -3.42 -0.87
C VAL A 129 12.46 -3.91 -2.30
N ALA A 130 11.22 -3.84 -2.79
CA ALA A 130 10.88 -4.23 -4.15
C ALA A 130 11.56 -3.35 -5.21
N GLY A 131 11.57 -2.03 -5.02
CA GLY A 131 12.21 -1.07 -5.93
C GLY A 131 13.72 -1.28 -6.02
N ILE A 132 14.38 -1.54 -4.88
CA ILE A 132 15.80 -1.91 -4.84
C ILE A 132 16.04 -3.26 -5.53
N ALA A 133 15.18 -4.26 -5.29
CA ALA A 133 15.31 -5.57 -5.94
C ALA A 133 15.16 -5.48 -7.47
N ILE A 134 14.21 -4.68 -7.97
CA ILE A 134 14.04 -4.40 -9.41
C ILE A 134 15.31 -3.79 -10.00
N ARG A 135 15.91 -2.81 -9.31
CA ARG A 135 17.17 -2.17 -9.73
C ARG A 135 18.31 -3.17 -9.85
N LEU A 136 18.50 -4.00 -8.83
CA LEU A 136 19.56 -5.00 -8.79
C LEU A 136 19.36 -6.05 -9.88
N ALA A 137 18.14 -6.55 -10.06
CA ALA A 137 17.81 -7.52 -11.11
C ALA A 137 18.00 -6.93 -12.51
N TRP A 138 17.57 -5.68 -12.74
CA TRP A 138 17.78 -4.97 -14.00
C TRP A 138 19.28 -4.80 -14.31
N GLY A 139 20.07 -4.35 -13.33
CA GLY A 139 21.52 -4.21 -13.47
C GLY A 139 22.25 -5.55 -13.71
N ALA A 140 21.67 -6.65 -13.25
CA ALA A 140 22.15 -8.01 -13.53
C ALA A 140 21.69 -8.56 -14.90
N GLY A 141 20.96 -7.77 -15.70
CA GLY A 141 20.47 -8.18 -17.02
C GLY A 141 19.27 -9.12 -16.98
N VAL A 142 18.52 -9.17 -15.87
CA VAL A 142 17.28 -9.96 -15.80
C VAL A 142 16.21 -9.32 -16.72
N PRO A 143 15.67 -10.04 -17.71
CA PRO A 143 14.68 -9.49 -18.63
C PRO A 143 13.39 -9.07 -17.92
N GLU A 144 12.70 -8.03 -18.43
CA GLU A 144 11.41 -7.58 -17.88
C GLU A 144 10.32 -8.66 -17.93
N SER A 145 10.39 -9.57 -18.90
CA SER A 145 9.46 -10.71 -19.05
C SER A 145 9.71 -11.84 -18.03
N ASN A 146 10.77 -11.76 -17.22
CA ASN A 146 11.05 -12.76 -16.20
C ASN A 146 9.97 -12.73 -15.10
N LEU A 147 9.54 -13.91 -14.63
CA LEU A 147 8.50 -14.03 -13.60
C LEU A 147 8.86 -13.29 -12.30
N LEU A 148 10.14 -13.25 -11.93
CA LEU A 148 10.60 -12.47 -10.78
C LEU A 148 10.38 -10.97 -10.99
N MET A 149 10.70 -10.45 -12.18
CA MET A 149 10.51 -9.04 -12.52
C MET A 149 9.02 -8.68 -12.53
N ILE A 150 8.18 -9.54 -13.11
CA ILE A 150 6.72 -9.37 -13.11
C ILE A 150 6.18 -9.35 -11.67
N PHE A 151 6.57 -10.32 -10.84
CA PHE A 151 6.19 -10.37 -9.43
C PHE A 151 6.64 -9.12 -8.66
N LEU A 152 7.90 -8.70 -8.81
CA LEU A 152 8.43 -7.50 -8.15
C LEU A 152 7.69 -6.24 -8.61
N GLY A 153 7.33 -6.15 -9.90
CA GLY A 153 6.53 -5.05 -10.44
C GLY A 153 5.14 -4.97 -9.79
N TYR A 154 4.43 -6.09 -9.68
CA TYR A 154 3.14 -6.13 -8.95
C TYR A 154 3.32 -5.81 -7.48
N TYR A 155 4.29 -6.44 -6.81
CA TYR A 155 4.53 -6.25 -5.38
C TYR A 155 4.90 -4.80 -5.05
N PHE A 156 5.70 -4.15 -5.90
CA PHE A 156 5.99 -2.72 -5.80
C PHE A 156 4.72 -1.88 -5.95
N LEU A 157 3.97 -2.06 -7.05
CA LEU A 157 2.77 -1.27 -7.34
C LEU A 157 1.69 -1.42 -6.25
N ILE A 158 1.46 -2.65 -5.79
CA ILE A 158 0.50 -2.95 -4.71
C ILE A 158 0.92 -2.27 -3.42
N ASN A 159 2.19 -2.33 -3.02
CA ASN A 159 2.65 -1.71 -1.78
C ASN A 159 2.61 -0.18 -1.85
N VAL A 160 2.95 0.43 -2.98
CA VAL A 160 2.76 1.88 -3.18
C VAL A 160 1.27 2.24 -3.07
N GLY A 161 0.40 1.43 -3.68
CA GLY A 161 -1.06 1.57 -3.59
C GLY A 161 -1.55 1.49 -2.15
N LEU A 162 -1.23 0.42 -1.42
CA LEU A 162 -1.64 0.21 -0.03
C LEU A 162 -1.11 1.31 0.89
N PHE A 163 0.13 1.75 0.71
CA PHE A 163 0.69 2.90 1.43
C PHE A 163 -0.16 4.14 1.20
N PHE A 164 -0.41 4.52 -0.06
CA PHE A 164 -1.19 5.71 -0.37
C PHE A 164 -2.64 5.62 0.14
N PHE A 165 -3.34 4.53 -0.16
CA PHE A 165 -4.74 4.37 0.20
C PHE A 165 -4.93 4.39 1.72
N ASN A 166 -4.09 3.69 2.47
CA ASN A 166 -4.24 3.66 3.92
C ASN A 166 -3.77 4.95 4.62
N LEU A 167 -3.18 5.93 3.92
CA LEU A 167 -2.94 7.27 4.49
C LEU A 167 -4.13 8.21 4.36
N ILE A 168 -5.15 7.85 3.57
CA ILE A 168 -6.35 8.69 3.40
C ILE A 168 -7.11 8.75 4.75
N PRO A 169 -7.41 9.95 5.27
CA PRO A 169 -8.01 10.12 6.60
C PRO A 169 -9.54 9.90 6.58
N ILE A 170 -10.01 8.79 6.00
CA ILE A 170 -11.43 8.44 5.90
C ILE A 170 -11.63 7.00 6.40
N PRO A 171 -12.47 6.76 7.43
CA PRO A 171 -12.74 5.40 7.88
C PRO A 171 -13.30 4.55 6.73
N PRO A 172 -12.94 3.25 6.62
CA PRO A 172 -12.21 2.45 7.61
C PRO A 172 -10.68 2.46 7.48
N LEU A 173 -10.10 3.30 6.61
CA LEU A 173 -8.67 3.31 6.29
C LEU A 173 -7.82 3.73 7.50
N ASP A 174 -6.58 3.25 7.57
CA ASP A 174 -5.71 3.46 8.74
C ASP A 174 -5.50 4.92 9.12
N GLY A 175 -5.28 5.78 8.11
CA GLY A 175 -5.07 7.21 8.26
C GLY A 175 -6.24 7.92 8.95
N SER A 176 -7.42 7.30 8.98
CA SER A 176 -8.55 7.84 9.72
C SER A 176 -8.34 7.84 11.22
N LYS A 177 -7.50 6.93 11.77
CA LYS A 177 -7.25 6.88 13.22
C LYS A 177 -6.58 8.15 13.73
N PHE A 178 -5.68 8.74 12.94
CA PHE A 178 -5.11 10.06 13.23
C PHE A 178 -6.18 11.14 13.34
N LEU A 179 -7.11 11.19 12.39
CA LEU A 179 -8.21 12.14 12.41
C LEU A 179 -9.14 11.92 13.61
N LEU A 180 -9.43 10.66 13.96
CA LEU A 180 -10.29 10.31 15.10
C LEU A 180 -9.63 10.65 16.44
N ASP A 181 -8.33 10.41 16.58
CA ASP A 181 -7.57 10.76 17.78
C ASP A 181 -7.46 12.29 17.95
N LEU A 182 -7.36 13.05 16.84
CA LEU A 182 -7.44 14.51 16.86
C LEU A 182 -8.84 15.02 17.28
N LEU A 183 -9.90 14.30 16.90
CA LEU A 183 -11.30 14.60 17.24
C LEU A 183 -11.77 13.92 18.54
N SER A 184 -10.84 13.48 19.41
CA SER A 184 -11.17 12.76 20.65
C SER A 184 -11.81 13.62 21.75
N GLY A 185 -11.71 14.96 21.66
CA GLY A 185 -12.30 15.88 22.64
C GLY A 185 -13.83 15.86 22.65
N PRO A 186 -14.48 16.10 23.81
CA PRO A 186 -15.95 16.08 23.95
C PRO A 186 -16.69 16.99 22.96
N GLN A 187 -16.10 18.12 22.59
CA GLN A 187 -16.65 19.09 21.64
C GLN A 187 -16.79 18.53 20.22
N HIS A 188 -16.02 17.48 19.88
CA HIS A 188 -16.02 16.86 18.55
C HIS A 188 -16.75 15.51 18.54
N ALA A 189 -17.37 15.09 19.64
CA ALA A 189 -18.00 13.77 19.78
C ALA A 189 -19.03 13.47 18.66
N ARG A 190 -19.84 14.46 18.27
CA ARG A 190 -20.82 14.32 17.18
C ARG A 190 -20.13 14.08 15.82
N THR A 191 -19.08 14.84 15.54
CA THR A 191 -18.31 14.73 14.30
C THR A 191 -17.57 13.40 14.23
N ARG A 192 -16.95 12.98 15.33
CA ARG A 192 -16.28 11.69 15.46
C ARG A 192 -17.24 10.53 15.21
N PHE A 193 -18.38 10.51 15.90
CA PHE A 193 -19.41 9.49 15.73
C PHE A 193 -19.93 9.42 14.28
N PHE A 194 -20.14 10.59 13.65
CA PHE A 194 -20.52 10.67 12.24
C PHE A 194 -19.46 10.03 11.34
N LEU A 195 -18.18 10.34 11.53
CA LEU A 195 -17.08 9.79 10.73
C LEU A 195 -16.93 8.28 10.93
N GLU A 196 -16.98 7.79 12.17
CA GLU A 196 -16.88 6.35 12.47
C GLU A 196 -18.04 5.55 11.85
N THR A 197 -19.26 6.10 11.87
CA THR A 197 -20.46 5.41 11.37
C THR A 197 -20.66 5.56 9.85
N ARG A 198 -20.36 6.75 9.30
CA ARG A 198 -20.62 7.08 7.88
C ARG A 198 -19.38 7.11 7.01
N GLY A 199 -18.18 7.02 7.59
CA GLY A 199 -16.90 7.03 6.87
C GLY A 199 -16.84 6.03 5.72
N PRO A 200 -17.19 4.75 5.92
CA PRO A 200 -17.18 3.78 4.82
C PRO A 200 -18.11 4.17 3.67
N PHE A 201 -19.30 4.69 3.97
CA PHE A 201 -20.22 5.18 2.95
C PHE A 201 -19.71 6.43 2.24
N LEU A 202 -19.02 7.34 2.95
CA LEU A 202 -18.37 8.49 2.34
C LEU A 202 -17.25 8.07 1.40
N LEU A 203 -16.43 7.09 1.80
CA LEU A 203 -15.38 6.53 0.94
C LEU A 203 -15.99 5.92 -0.33
N LEU A 204 -17.02 5.08 -0.18
CA LEU A 204 -17.73 4.49 -1.32
C LEU A 204 -18.37 5.54 -2.22
N LEU A 205 -18.97 6.58 -1.64
CA LEU A 205 -19.55 7.69 -2.39
C LEU A 205 -18.49 8.43 -3.19
N VAL A 206 -17.34 8.77 -2.60
CA VAL A 206 -16.24 9.45 -3.30
C VAL A 206 -15.69 8.57 -4.43
N LEU A 207 -15.48 7.27 -4.17
CA LEU A 207 -15.05 6.29 -5.18
C LEU A 207 -16.06 6.15 -6.34
N SER A 208 -17.35 6.21 -6.03
CA SER A 208 -18.41 6.11 -7.05
C SER A 208 -18.54 7.40 -7.87
N LEU A 209 -18.47 8.56 -7.22
CA LEU A 209 -18.57 9.86 -7.89
C LEU A 209 -17.40 10.13 -8.84
N GLN A 210 -16.18 9.76 -8.48
CA GLN A 210 -15.03 9.94 -9.39
C GLN A 210 -15.19 9.14 -10.70
N TYR A 211 -15.84 7.97 -10.63
CA TYR A 211 -16.12 7.16 -11.81
C TYR A 211 -17.17 7.82 -12.70
N LEU A 212 -18.24 8.37 -12.10
CA LEU A 212 -19.30 9.07 -12.83
C LEU A 212 -18.83 10.38 -13.48
N ILE A 213 -17.95 11.12 -12.81
CA ILE A 213 -17.44 12.42 -13.28
C ILE A 213 -16.30 12.22 -14.31
N GLY A 214 -15.68 11.04 -14.35
CA GLY A 214 -14.54 10.75 -15.21
C GLY A 214 -13.22 11.39 -14.76
N ILE A 215 -13.16 11.91 -13.53
CA ILE A 215 -11.95 12.48 -12.92
C ILE A 215 -11.48 11.56 -11.81
N SER A 216 -10.36 10.87 -12.02
CA SER A 216 -9.77 9.98 -11.01
C SER A 216 -9.00 10.76 -9.95
N VAL A 217 -9.70 11.37 -8.97
CA VAL A 217 -9.05 12.13 -7.88
C VAL A 217 -8.00 11.28 -7.16
N PHE A 218 -8.32 10.02 -6.83
CA PHE A 218 -7.34 9.10 -6.24
C PHE A 218 -6.19 8.77 -7.19
N GLY A 219 -6.45 8.67 -8.49
CA GLY A 219 -5.40 8.45 -9.50
C GLY A 219 -4.45 9.64 -9.60
N ILE A 220 -4.97 10.87 -9.54
CA ILE A 220 -4.16 12.10 -9.52
C ILE A 220 -3.30 12.13 -8.25
N LEU A 221 -3.92 11.94 -7.08
CA LEU A 221 -3.19 11.94 -5.81
C LEU A 221 -2.12 10.84 -5.74
N PHE A 222 -2.47 9.62 -6.17
CA PHE A 222 -1.53 8.52 -6.32
C PHE A 222 -0.37 8.90 -7.24
N SER A 223 -0.64 9.53 -8.38
CA SER A 223 0.40 9.95 -9.33
C SER A 223 1.33 11.01 -8.74
N LEU A 224 0.83 11.91 -7.90
CA LEU A 224 1.63 12.92 -7.19
C LEU A 224 2.53 12.24 -6.15
N VAL A 225 1.97 11.38 -5.29
CA VAL A 225 2.75 10.64 -4.29
C VAL A 225 3.80 9.77 -4.97
N TYR A 226 3.44 9.07 -6.04
CA TYR A 226 4.38 8.31 -6.84
C TYR A 226 5.53 9.19 -7.36
N ARG A 227 5.19 10.28 -8.05
CA ARG A 227 6.14 11.16 -8.73
C ARG A 227 7.10 11.87 -7.77
N TYR A 228 6.63 12.27 -6.59
CA TYR A 228 7.42 13.08 -5.65
C TYR A 228 8.05 12.25 -4.53
N VAL A 229 7.56 11.04 -4.25
CA VAL A 229 8.10 10.18 -3.18
C VAL A 229 8.82 8.97 -3.76
N PHE A 230 8.14 8.12 -4.53
CA PHE A 230 8.72 6.84 -4.96
C PHE A 230 9.65 6.97 -6.17
N PHE A 231 9.29 7.79 -7.15
CA PHE A 231 10.08 7.96 -8.37
C PHE A 231 11.49 8.54 -8.08
N PRO A 232 11.67 9.57 -7.23
CA PRO A 232 13.03 10.07 -6.94
C PRO A 232 13.88 9.07 -6.16
N LEU A 233 13.25 8.23 -5.33
CA LEU A 233 13.95 7.23 -4.50
C LEU A 233 14.40 6.01 -5.28
N PHE A 234 13.60 5.56 -6.26
CA PHE A 234 13.84 4.28 -6.94
C PHE A 234 14.02 4.42 -8.45
N GLY A 235 13.56 5.51 -9.08
CA GLY A 235 13.55 5.72 -10.53
C GLY A 235 13.00 4.53 -11.33
N VAL A 236 12.06 3.80 -10.73
CA VAL A 236 11.31 2.71 -11.38
C VAL A 236 9.98 3.31 -11.83
N VAL A 237 9.47 2.87 -12.98
CA VAL A 237 8.13 3.13 -13.51
C VAL A 237 7.53 1.80 -13.90
N VAL A 238 6.48 1.37 -13.19
CA VAL A 238 5.74 0.15 -13.53
C VAL A 238 4.55 0.52 -14.41
N GLN A 239 4.49 -0.07 -15.60
CA GLN A 239 3.39 0.10 -16.56
C GLN A 239 2.64 -1.21 -16.72
N VAL A 240 1.34 -1.19 -16.46
CA VAL A 240 0.45 -2.33 -16.74
C VAL A 240 0.07 -2.27 -18.22
N LEU A 241 0.31 -3.36 -18.96
CA LEU A 241 -0.02 -3.52 -20.38
C LEU A 241 -1.44 -4.04 -20.58
#